data_AF-A0A967Z8X6-F1
#
_entry.id   AF-A0A967Z8X6-F1
#
_cell.length_a   1.000
_cell.length_b   1.000
_cell.length_c   1.000
_cell.angle_alpha   90.00
_cell.angle_beta   90.00
_cell.angle_gamma   90.00
#
_symmetry.space_group_name_H-M   'P 1'
#
loop_
_entity.id
_entity.type
_entity.pdbx_description
1 polymer ?
#
loop_
_entity_poly.entity_id
_entity_poly.type
_entity_poly.pdbx_seq_one_letter_code
_entity_poly.pdbx_strand_id
1 'polypeptide(L)'
;QLRFYAQRFDCLEVNVTYYRVPDAKLLDGMAQRTPRDFVFIVKLHADMSHGTSRDDRLYRDFSEALTPLRERNRLRGLLAQFPYRFKNTQANRSFV
;
A
#
# COMPACT_ATOMS: atom_id res chain seq x y z
N GLN A 1 -16.49 -3.58 11.77
CA GLN A 1 -15.53 -4.50 11.10
C GLN A 1 -14.08 -4.18 11.48
N LEU A 2 -13.40 -3.15 10.95
CA LEU A 2 -11.99 -2.88 11.28
C LEU A 2 -11.67 -2.75 12.80
N ARG A 3 -12.52 -2.02 13.55
CA ARG A 3 -12.37 -1.88 15.01
C ARG A 3 -12.38 -3.23 15.75
N PHE A 4 -13.22 -4.17 15.30
CA PHE A 4 -13.34 -5.50 15.91
C PHE A 4 -12.16 -6.39 15.54
N TYR A 5 -11.67 -6.28 14.30
CA TYR A 5 -10.45 -6.96 13.85
C TYR A 5 -9.23 -6.52 14.68
N ALA A 6 -9.07 -5.21 14.87
CA ALA A 6 -7.96 -4.61 15.59
C ALA A 6 -7.96 -4.86 17.12
N GLN A 7 -8.95 -5.61 17.63
CA GLN A 7 -8.93 -6.15 19.00
C GLN A 7 -8.17 -7.47 19.10
N ARG A 8 -7.92 -8.15 17.98
CA ARG A 8 -7.32 -9.49 17.92
C ARG A 8 -5.97 -9.52 17.20
N PHE A 9 -5.80 -8.60 16.26
CA PHE A 9 -4.58 -8.44 15.48
C PHE A 9 -4.10 -7.00 15.57
N ASP A 10 -2.83 -6.84 15.27
CA ASP A 10 -2.03 -5.64 15.46
C ASP A 10 -1.45 -5.15 14.11
N CYS A 11 -1.73 -5.87 13.02
CA CYS A 11 -1.37 -5.45 11.66
C CYS A 11 -2.49 -5.72 10.64
N LEU A 12 -2.48 -4.96 9.54
CA LEU A 12 -3.34 -5.19 8.38
C LEU A 12 -2.59 -4.94 7.07
N GLU A 13 -2.72 -5.87 6.13
CA GLU A 13 -2.41 -5.60 4.73
C GLU A 13 -3.59 -4.90 4.04
N VAL A 14 -3.35 -3.70 3.51
CA VAL A 14 -4.34 -2.93 2.75
C VAL A 14 -4.21 -3.27 1.27
N ASN A 15 -5.20 -3.98 0.72
CA ASN A 15 -5.23 -4.44 -0.68
C ASN A 15 -6.17 -3.59 -1.57
N VAL A 16 -7.03 -2.73 -1.01
CA VAL A 16 -7.92 -1.87 -1.83
C VAL A 16 -7.13 -0.93 -2.75
N THR A 17 -5.91 -0.60 -2.37
CA THR A 17 -4.94 0.22 -3.10
C THR A 17 -4.45 -0.42 -4.40
N TYR A 18 -4.65 -1.72 -4.57
CA TYR A 18 -4.32 -2.44 -5.80
C TYR A 18 -5.19 -1.98 -6.99
N TYR A 19 -6.47 -1.68 -6.74
CA TYR A 19 -7.46 -1.36 -7.79
C TYR A 19 -7.61 0.14 -8.07
N ARG A 20 -7.18 0.98 -7.13
CA ARG A 20 -7.21 2.44 -7.25
C ARG A 20 -6.18 3.06 -6.32
N VAL A 21 -5.60 4.18 -6.72
CA VAL A 21 -4.83 5.01 -5.79
C VAL A 21 -5.78 5.42 -4.65
N PRO A 22 -5.47 5.09 -3.38
CA PRO A 22 -6.33 5.47 -2.27
C PRO A 22 -6.31 6.99 -2.07
N ASP A 23 -7.41 7.57 -1.62
CA ASP A 23 -7.39 8.90 -1.01
C ASP A 23 -6.67 8.81 0.35
N ALA A 24 -5.80 9.77 0.67
CA ALA A 24 -5.19 9.90 2.00
C ALA A 24 -6.22 9.81 3.13
N LYS A 25 -7.43 10.37 2.94
CA LYS A 25 -8.53 10.30 3.91
C LYS A 25 -8.95 8.87 4.25
N LEU A 26 -8.84 7.94 3.30
CA LEU A 26 -9.15 6.54 3.54
C LEU A 26 -8.17 5.93 4.54
N LEU A 27 -6.87 6.11 4.31
CA LEU A 27 -5.83 5.55 5.18
C LEU A 27 -5.81 6.26 6.54
N ASP A 28 -6.06 7.56 6.57
CA ASP A 28 -6.21 8.31 7.81
C ASP A 28 -7.39 7.79 8.64
N GLY A 29 -8.55 7.57 8.00
CA GLY A 29 -9.72 6.98 8.64
C GLY A 29 -9.48 5.56 9.17
N MET A 30 -8.66 4.74 8.48
CA MET A 30 -8.24 3.44 9.00
C MET A 30 -7.37 3.59 10.26
N ALA A 31 -6.41 4.51 10.23
CA ALA A 31 -5.54 4.79 11.36
C ALA A 31 -6.34 5.30 12.58
N GLN A 32 -7.30 6.19 12.40
CA GLN A 32 -8.16 6.68 13.49
C GLN A 32 -9.04 5.60 14.13
N ARG A 33 -9.34 4.52 13.40
CA ARG A 33 -10.22 3.43 13.85
C ARG A 33 -9.50 2.25 14.50
N THR A 34 -8.19 2.34 14.65
CA THR A 34 -7.34 1.24 15.12
C THR A 34 -6.44 1.73 16.26
N PRO A 35 -5.98 0.85 17.18
CA PRO A 35 -5.10 1.23 18.28
C PRO A 35 -3.82 1.93 17.80
N ARG A 36 -3.17 2.67 18.71
CA ARG A 36 -1.95 3.45 18.40
C ARG A 36 -0.84 2.60 17.78
N ASP A 37 -0.65 1.39 18.31
CA ASP A 37 0.43 0.49 17.92
C ASP A 37 0.07 -0.41 16.74
N PHE A 38 -1.15 -0.29 16.20
CA PHE A 38 -1.61 -1.07 15.06
C PHE A 38 -0.95 -0.59 13.76
N VAL A 39 -0.41 -1.49 12.97
CA VAL A 39 0.39 -1.16 11.79
C VAL A 39 -0.22 -1.60 10.48
N PHE A 40 0.24 -1.00 9.39
CA PHE A 40 -0.25 -1.28 8.05
C PHE A 40 0.88 -1.62 7.09
N ILE A 41 0.64 -2.62 6.26
CA ILE A 41 1.39 -2.88 5.03
C ILE A 41 0.46 -2.48 3.88
N VAL A 42 0.91 -1.63 2.97
CA VAL A 42 0.07 -1.18 1.86
C VAL A 42 0.52 -1.83 0.57
N LYS A 43 -0.39 -2.52 -0.10
CA LYS A 43 -0.08 -3.13 -1.40
C LYS A 43 0.00 -2.06 -2.48
N LEU A 44 0.99 -2.18 -3.37
CA LEU A 44 1.12 -1.25 -4.49
C LEU A 44 -0.08 -1.34 -5.43
N HIS A 45 -0.33 -0.24 -6.14
CA HIS A 45 -1.30 -0.21 -7.23
C HIS A 45 -0.92 -1.23 -8.32
N ALA A 46 -1.92 -1.81 -9.00
CA ALA A 46 -1.68 -2.79 -10.05
C ALA A 46 -0.75 -2.24 -11.13
N ASP A 47 -0.91 -0.99 -11.55
CA ASP A 47 -0.04 -0.41 -12.61
C ASP A 47 1.42 -0.18 -12.19
N MET A 48 1.71 -0.22 -10.88
CA MET A 48 3.08 -0.12 -10.35
C MET A 48 3.77 -1.49 -10.25
N SER A 49 3.04 -2.60 -10.40
CA SER A 49 3.55 -3.97 -10.18
C SER A 49 3.24 -4.95 -11.31
N HIS A 50 2.11 -4.76 -11.98
CA HIS A 50 1.61 -5.56 -13.10
C HIS A 50 1.66 -4.79 -14.43
N GLY A 51 1.57 -3.46 -14.36
CA GLY A 51 1.88 -2.54 -15.45
C GLY A 51 3.35 -2.15 -15.42
N THR A 52 3.94 -1.88 -16.58
CA THR A 52 5.27 -1.27 -16.70
C THR A 52 5.16 0.26 -16.60
N SER A 53 4.21 0.78 -15.82
CA SER A 53 3.92 2.21 -15.79
C SER A 53 5.08 2.97 -15.14
N ARG A 54 5.56 3.98 -15.85
CA ARG A 54 6.50 5.00 -15.37
C ARG A 54 5.84 6.36 -15.23
N ASP A 55 4.52 6.37 -15.03
CA ASP A 55 3.79 7.62 -14.82
C ASP A 55 4.12 8.20 -13.45
N ASP A 56 5.02 9.19 -13.41
CA ASP A 56 5.42 9.86 -12.17
C ASP A 56 4.24 10.39 -11.36
N ARG A 57 3.12 10.75 -12.01
CA ARG A 57 1.93 11.22 -11.30
C ARG A 57 1.34 10.11 -10.43
N LEU A 58 1.23 8.89 -10.95
CA LEU A 58 0.76 7.73 -10.20
C LEU A 58 1.61 7.50 -8.94
N TYR A 59 2.94 7.56 -9.06
CA TYR A 59 3.85 7.36 -7.93
C TYR A 59 3.75 8.50 -6.91
N ARG A 60 3.61 9.75 -7.36
CA ARG A 60 3.39 10.91 -6.47
C ARG A 60 2.07 10.79 -5.72
N ASP A 61 0.97 10.61 -6.43
CA ASP A 61 -0.36 10.52 -5.84
C ASP A 61 -0.44 9.34 -4.84
N PHE A 62 0.19 8.20 -5.16
CA PHE A 62 0.30 7.07 -4.25
C PHE A 62 1.14 7.39 -3.01
N SER A 63 2.31 8.03 -3.18
CA SER A 63 3.16 8.44 -2.07
C SER A 63 2.47 9.44 -1.14
N GLU A 64 1.74 10.41 -1.70
CA GLU A 64 0.95 11.39 -0.96
C GLU A 64 -0.15 10.71 -0.15
N ALA A 65 -0.85 9.73 -0.74
CA ALA A 65 -1.89 8.99 -0.05
C ALA A 65 -1.38 8.26 1.21
N LEU A 66 -0.11 7.84 1.24
CA LEU A 66 0.51 7.16 2.37
C LEU A 66 0.90 8.10 3.53
N THR A 67 0.89 9.41 3.31
CA THR A 67 1.34 10.44 4.28
C THR A 67 0.74 10.24 5.66
N PRO A 68 -0.58 10.01 5.84
CA PRO A 68 -1.17 9.85 7.17
C PRO A 68 -0.60 8.65 7.95
N LEU A 69 -0.27 7.56 7.26
CA LEU A 69 0.31 6.38 7.91
C LEU A 69 1.80 6.59 8.21
N ARG A 70 2.53 7.29 7.33
CA ARG A 70 3.95 7.64 7.52
C ARG A 70 4.13 8.55 8.73
N GLU A 71 3.40 9.67 8.77
CA GLU A 71 3.50 10.66 9.85
C GLU A 71 3.13 10.08 11.22
N ARG A 72 2.18 9.14 11.26
CA ARG A 72 1.80 8.43 12.48
C ARG A 72 2.79 7.32 12.88
N ASN A 73 3.84 7.05 12.10
CA ASN A 73 4.76 5.92 12.24
C ASN A 73 4.05 4.54 12.21
N ARG A 74 3.05 4.40 11.35
CA ARG A 74 2.19 3.21 11.27
C ARG A 74 2.22 2.51 9.91
N LEU A 75 2.91 3.08 8.93
CA LEU A 75 3.30 2.37 7.72
C LEU A 75 4.53 1.50 8.01
N ARG A 76 4.40 0.18 7.91
CA ARG A 76 5.52 -0.77 8.14
C ARG A 76 6.17 -1.26 6.86
N GLY A 77 5.46 -1.19 5.74
CA GLY A 77 6.02 -1.60 4.47
C GLY A 77 5.07 -1.40 3.31
N LEU A 78 5.62 -1.58 2.11
CA LEU A 78 4.89 -1.66 0.86
C LEU A 78 5.01 -3.07 0.31
N LEU A 79 3.89 -3.64 -0.14
CA LEU A 79 3.88 -4.94 -0.79
C LEU A 79 3.84 -4.78 -2.31
N ALA A 80 4.94 -5.09 -2.98
CA ALA A 80 5.02 -5.24 -4.43
C ALA A 80 4.78 -6.71 -4.81
N GLN A 81 3.54 -7.07 -5.12
CA GLN A 81 3.20 -8.41 -5.60
C GLN A 81 3.21 -8.42 -7.14
N PHE A 82 4.01 -9.31 -7.72
CA PHE A 82 4.11 -9.47 -9.17
C PHE A 82 3.29 -10.65 -9.70
N PRO A 83 2.77 -10.59 -10.94
CA PRO A 83 2.02 -11.69 -11.53
C PRO A 83 2.92 -12.88 -11.87
N TYR A 84 2.34 -14.07 -12.06
CA TYR A 84 3.06 -15.30 -12.42
C TYR A 84 3.99 -15.17 -13.65
N ARG A 85 3.61 -14.30 -14.60
CA ARG A 85 4.39 -14.02 -15.83
C ARG A 85 5.66 -13.19 -15.58
N PHE A 86 5.82 -12.57 -14.42
CA PHE A 86 7.00 -11.80 -14.06
C PHE A 86 8.16 -12.76 -13.75
N LYS A 87 8.93 -13.10 -14.78
CA LYS A 87 10.09 -14.01 -14.68
C LYS A 87 11.38 -13.22 -14.44
N ASN A 88 12.43 -13.90 -14.01
CA ASN A 88 13.74 -13.31 -13.78
C ASN A 88 14.46 -12.97 -15.11
N THR A 89 14.04 -11.89 -15.77
CA THR A 89 14.65 -11.36 -17.01
C THR A 89 15.40 -10.06 -16.71
N GLN A 90 16.30 -9.65 -17.59
CA GLN A 90 17.03 -8.38 -17.43
C GLN A 90 16.07 -7.18 -17.37
N ALA A 91 15.07 -7.14 -18.24
CA ALA A 91 14.08 -6.07 -18.25
C ALA A 91 13.32 -5.97 -16.92
N ASN A 92 12.92 -7.11 -16.34
CA ASN A 92 12.21 -7.15 -15.06
C ASN A 92 13.10 -6.77 -13.89
N ARG A 93 14.39 -7.14 -13.90
CA ARG A 93 15.36 -6.68 -12.90
C ARG A 93 15.65 -5.19 -12.99
N SER A 94 15.62 -4.61 -14.18
CA SER A 94 15.78 -3.16 -14.37
C SER A 94 14.52 -2.35 -14.04
N PHE A 95 13.38 -3.01 -13.84
CA PHE A 95 12.14 -2.39 -13.43
C PHE A 95 12.01 -2.24 -11.91
N VAL A 96 12.53 -3.21 -11.15
CA VAL A 96 12.56 -3.24 -9.68
C VAL A 96 13.77 -2.49 -9.16
#